data_AF-A0A3E2NDX2-F1
#
_entry.id   AF-A0A3E2NDX2-F1
#
_cell.length_a   1.000
_cell.length_b   1.000
_cell.length_c   1.000
_cell.angle_alpha   90.00
_cell.angle_beta   90.00
_cell.angle_gamma   90.00
#
_symmetry.space_group_name_H-M   'P 1'
#
loop_
_entity.id
_entity.type
_entity.pdbx_description
1 polymer ?
#
loop_
_entity_poly.entity_id
_entity_poly.type
_entity_poly.pdbx_seq_one_letter_code
_entity_poly.pdbx_strand_id
1 'polypeptide(L)'
;MKIGIKFCGGCNPVYDRCSRVRKFREANPGHEYVTSDTAAVCDIWMVVCGCSRRCADVSSLKDCKKVVLLWDEAGFIRLEQEIRAEERSSSSGGREKKVLHLHEKAVRRRLVTGEDVQSFAALTGDESLLHLDFEFAEMAGFKRPPVHGMFLDSLVSAVMGTELPGSGTLYMEHTTRFIRPVYQGDTIEITVEFLSYEERDDCYVGLFRGTCKNQYGERVLTSSCSQMMMKRLFIAAGPV
;
A
#
# COMPACT_ATOMS: atom_id res chain seq x y z
N MET A 1 8.90 -9.85 18.49
CA MET A 1 7.85 -10.81 18.08
C MET A 1 7.95 -12.05 18.96
N LYS A 2 6.86 -12.81 19.05
CA LYS A 2 6.82 -14.09 19.78
C LYS A 2 6.99 -15.25 18.80
N ILE A 3 8.07 -16.00 18.95
CA ILE A 3 8.48 -17.07 18.05
C ILE A 3 8.32 -18.42 18.76
N GLY A 4 7.40 -19.24 18.26
CA GLY A 4 7.24 -20.62 18.68
C GLY A 4 8.26 -21.51 17.98
N ILE A 5 8.88 -22.45 18.70
CA ILE A 5 9.84 -23.41 18.16
C ILE A 5 9.34 -24.82 18.48
N LYS A 6 9.07 -25.60 17.43
CA LYS A 6 8.69 -27.01 17.53
C LYS A 6 9.67 -27.86 16.76
N PHE A 7 10.23 -28.90 17.36
CA PHE A 7 11.04 -29.87 16.61
C PHE A 7 10.11 -30.90 15.96
N CYS A 8 10.39 -31.29 14.72
CA CYS A 8 9.73 -32.48 14.17
C CYS A 8 10.21 -33.72 14.93
N GLY A 9 9.33 -34.73 15.05
CA GLY A 9 9.55 -35.99 15.79
C GLY A 9 10.77 -36.82 15.39
N GLY A 10 11.58 -36.36 14.43
CA GLY A 10 13.02 -36.59 14.46
C GLY A 10 13.49 -37.96 14.00
N CYS A 11 12.89 -38.52 12.95
CA CYS A 11 13.45 -39.70 12.30
C CYS A 11 14.73 -39.28 11.52
N ASN A 12 15.91 -39.46 12.13
CA ASN A 12 17.24 -39.25 11.53
C ASN A 12 17.62 -37.78 11.20
N PRO A 13 18.05 -36.96 12.19
CA PRO A 13 18.53 -35.60 11.93
C PRO A 13 19.83 -35.59 11.11
N VAL A 14 19.86 -34.86 10.00
CA VAL A 14 21.06 -34.71 9.14
C VAL A 14 21.96 -33.53 9.53
N TYR A 15 21.60 -32.81 10.60
CA TYR A 15 22.36 -31.69 11.16
C TYR A 15 22.01 -31.48 12.65
N ASP A 16 22.86 -30.78 13.39
CA ASP A 16 22.61 -30.43 14.80
C ASP A 16 21.56 -29.30 14.92
N ARG A 17 20.30 -29.74 14.97
CA ARG A 17 19.13 -28.86 15.09
C ARG A 17 19.15 -28.03 16.37
N CYS A 18 19.62 -28.59 17.48
CA CYS A 18 19.61 -27.92 18.78
C CYS A 18 20.64 -26.78 18.80
N SER A 19 21.85 -27.06 18.34
CA SER A 19 22.90 -26.05 18.17
C SER A 19 22.47 -24.95 17.22
N ARG A 20 21.78 -25.29 16.10
CA ARG A 20 21.33 -24.28 15.15
C ARG A 20 20.24 -23.36 15.71
N VAL A 21 19.27 -23.91 16.45
CA VAL A 21 18.25 -23.11 17.14
C VAL A 21 18.89 -22.21 18.18
N ARG A 22 19.90 -22.70 18.91
CA ARG A 22 20.64 -21.87 19.87
C ARG A 22 21.31 -20.67 19.18
N LYS A 23 22.06 -20.90 18.09
CA LYS A 23 22.69 -19.83 17.29
C LYS A 23 21.66 -18.83 16.77
N PHE A 24 20.49 -19.31 16.33
CA PHE A 24 19.40 -18.42 15.88
C PHE A 24 18.92 -17.50 17.01
N ARG A 25 18.74 -18.02 18.23
CA ARG A 25 18.33 -17.22 19.39
C ARG A 25 19.40 -16.21 19.80
N GLU A 26 20.66 -16.62 19.79
CA GLU A 26 21.80 -15.74 20.09
C GLU A 26 21.94 -14.61 19.07
N ALA A 27 21.66 -14.88 17.78
CA ALA A 27 21.68 -13.89 16.72
C ALA A 27 20.48 -12.94 16.71
N ASN A 28 19.37 -13.29 17.38
CA ASN A 28 18.12 -12.54 17.38
C ASN A 28 17.55 -12.38 18.82
N PRO A 29 18.29 -11.73 19.75
CA PRO A 29 17.92 -11.69 21.16
C PRO A 29 16.66 -10.85 21.47
N GLY A 30 16.22 -10.00 20.54
CA GLY A 30 15.06 -9.10 20.70
C GLY A 30 13.68 -9.78 20.55
N HIS A 31 13.62 -11.11 20.64
CA HIS A 31 12.40 -11.89 20.43
C HIS A 31 12.08 -12.78 21.63
N GLU A 32 10.79 -13.00 21.87
CA GLU A 32 10.31 -13.96 22.86
C GLU A 32 10.25 -15.33 22.20
N TYR A 33 10.77 -16.37 22.88
CA TYR A 33 10.83 -17.73 22.35
C TYR A 33 10.01 -18.70 23.19
N VAL A 34 9.13 -19.47 22.54
CA VAL A 34 8.29 -20.49 23.19
C VAL A 34 8.59 -21.87 22.61
N THR A 35 8.91 -22.87 23.43
CA THR A 35 9.30 -24.22 22.97
C THR A 35 8.39 -25.35 23.45
N SER A 36 7.61 -25.13 24.51
CA SER A 36 6.94 -26.20 25.27
C SER A 36 5.41 -26.17 25.19
N ASP A 37 4.82 -25.11 24.65
CA ASP A 37 3.38 -24.92 24.58
C ASP A 37 2.94 -24.72 23.12
N THR A 38 2.47 -25.80 22.49
CA THR A 38 1.96 -25.75 21.11
C THR A 38 0.61 -25.05 20.99
N ALA A 39 -0.05 -24.72 22.11
CA ALA A 39 -1.26 -23.90 22.13
C ALA A 39 -0.95 -22.40 22.30
N ALA A 40 0.33 -22.02 22.45
CA ALA A 40 0.72 -20.62 22.53
C ALA A 40 0.46 -19.88 21.21
N VAL A 41 -0.16 -18.70 21.32
CA VAL A 41 -0.28 -17.75 20.21
C VAL A 41 1.10 -17.18 19.92
N CYS A 42 1.60 -17.38 18.71
CA CYS A 42 2.91 -16.91 18.25
C CYS A 42 2.76 -16.14 16.94
N ASP A 43 3.60 -15.13 16.72
CA ASP A 43 3.66 -14.45 15.43
C ASP A 43 4.15 -15.42 14.35
N ILE A 44 5.21 -16.17 14.66
CA ILE A 44 5.84 -17.15 13.77
C ILE A 44 6.06 -18.46 14.51
N TRP A 45 5.72 -19.59 13.88
CA TRP A 45 6.13 -20.92 14.32
C TRP A 45 7.27 -21.47 13.45
N MET A 46 8.43 -21.68 14.07
CA MET A 46 9.58 -22.39 13.51
C MET A 46 9.47 -23.88 13.79
N VAL A 47 9.18 -24.66 12.75
CA VAL A 47 9.17 -26.12 12.84
C VAL A 47 10.51 -26.65 12.33
N VAL A 48 11.36 -27.08 13.27
CA VAL A 48 12.74 -27.49 13.01
C VAL A 48 12.80 -28.97 12.64
N CYS A 49 12.93 -29.21 11.35
CA CYS A 49 12.89 -30.51 10.74
C CYS A 49 14.27 -31.17 10.67
N GLY A 50 14.35 -32.47 10.90
CA GLY A 50 15.62 -33.22 10.94
C GLY A 50 15.99 -33.95 9.65
N CYS A 51 15.03 -34.34 8.81
CA CYS A 51 15.28 -35.17 7.63
C CYS A 51 14.49 -34.67 6.43
N SER A 52 14.87 -35.00 5.20
CA SER A 52 14.17 -34.53 3.99
C SER A 52 12.79 -35.14 3.73
N ARG A 53 12.26 -35.98 4.64
CA ARG A 53 10.99 -36.73 4.44
C ARG A 53 9.72 -35.88 4.41
N ARG A 54 9.79 -34.56 4.68
CA ARG A 54 8.65 -33.62 4.56
C ARG A 54 7.39 -34.00 5.39
N CYS A 55 7.56 -34.78 6.46
CA CYS A 55 6.47 -35.39 7.23
C CYS A 55 6.07 -34.61 8.51
N ALA A 56 6.50 -33.36 8.67
CA ALA A 56 6.24 -32.61 9.89
C ALA A 56 4.76 -32.18 9.95
N ASP A 57 4.04 -32.64 10.97
CA ASP A 57 2.65 -32.24 11.20
C ASP A 57 2.58 -30.88 11.93
N VAL A 58 1.89 -29.95 11.27
CA VAL A 58 1.69 -28.56 11.70
C VAL A 58 0.22 -28.24 12.00
N SER A 59 -0.69 -29.20 11.81
CA SER A 59 -2.14 -29.01 11.98
C SER A 59 -2.54 -28.57 13.40
N SER A 60 -1.73 -28.92 14.39
CA SER A 60 -1.94 -28.56 15.80
C SER A 60 -1.46 -27.16 16.18
N LEU A 61 -0.78 -26.44 15.29
CA LEU A 61 -0.29 -25.07 15.53
C LEU A 61 -1.40 -24.08 15.13
N LYS A 62 -2.13 -23.56 16.11
CA LYS A 62 -3.23 -22.60 15.90
C LYS A 62 -2.77 -21.15 16.08
N ASP A 63 -3.56 -20.22 15.55
CA ASP A 63 -3.49 -18.77 15.81
C ASP A 63 -2.07 -18.16 15.66
N CYS A 64 -1.52 -18.27 14.46
CA CYS A 64 -0.26 -17.61 14.09
C CYS A 64 -0.33 -16.97 12.72
N LYS A 65 0.51 -15.95 12.47
CA LYS A 65 0.59 -15.31 11.15
C LYS A 65 1.27 -16.23 10.13
N LYS A 66 2.24 -17.04 10.58
CA LYS A 66 3.06 -17.87 9.70
C LYS A 66 3.62 -19.11 10.40
N VAL A 67 3.64 -20.23 9.69
CA VAL A 67 4.37 -21.45 10.07
C VAL A 67 5.49 -21.68 9.04
N VAL A 68 6.72 -21.90 9.49
CA VAL A 68 7.91 -22.09 8.65
C VAL A 68 8.57 -23.42 8.98
N LEU A 69 8.74 -24.28 7.96
CA LEU A 69 9.44 -25.55 8.06
C LEU A 69 10.93 -25.37 7.73
N LEU A 70 11.81 -25.69 8.68
CA LEU A 70 13.26 -25.47 8.57
C LEU A 70 14.00 -26.80 8.46
N TRP A 71 14.58 -27.09 7.29
CA TRP A 71 15.20 -28.38 6.96
C TRP A 71 16.73 -28.35 6.97
N ASP A 72 17.32 -27.17 6.80
CA ASP A 72 18.74 -26.96 6.58
C ASP A 72 19.15 -25.52 6.93
N GLU A 73 20.45 -25.24 6.84
CA GLU A 73 21.04 -23.91 7.12
C GLU A 73 20.44 -22.81 6.23
N ALA A 74 20.18 -23.11 4.95
CA ALA A 74 19.61 -22.14 4.01
C ALA A 74 18.20 -21.72 4.43
N GLY A 75 17.42 -22.64 5.02
CA GLY A 75 16.11 -22.33 5.60
C GLY A 75 16.20 -21.32 6.74
N PHE A 76 17.16 -21.47 7.64
CA PHE A 76 17.36 -20.51 8.74
C PHE A 76 17.83 -19.15 8.22
N ILE A 77 18.76 -19.11 7.25
CA ILE A 77 19.23 -17.85 6.65
C ILE A 77 18.07 -17.10 5.99
N ARG A 78 17.21 -17.78 5.24
CA ARG A 78 16.02 -17.15 4.62
C ARG A 78 15.08 -16.57 5.68
N LEU A 79 14.81 -17.32 6.75
CA LEU A 79 13.97 -16.84 7.84
C LEU A 79 14.59 -15.63 8.55
N GLU A 80 15.90 -15.63 8.81
CA GLU A 80 16.60 -14.48 9.40
C GLU A 80 16.55 -13.25 8.49
N GLN A 81 16.65 -13.43 7.18
CA GLN A 81 16.50 -12.34 6.21
C GLN A 81 15.07 -11.79 6.18
N GLU A 82 14.06 -12.66 6.21
CA GLU A 82 12.65 -12.29 6.27
C GLU A 82 12.34 -11.52 7.57
N ILE A 83 12.75 -12.06 8.73
CA ILE A 83 12.59 -11.39 10.03
C ILE A 83 13.27 -10.03 10.01
N ARG A 84 14.51 -9.92 9.51
CA ARG A 84 15.21 -8.63 9.40
C ARG A 84 14.55 -7.67 8.42
N ALA A 85 13.87 -8.17 7.38
CA ALA A 85 13.12 -7.34 6.44
C ALA A 85 11.81 -6.84 7.05
N GLU A 86 11.08 -7.71 7.76
CA GLU A 86 9.90 -7.36 8.55
C GLU A 86 10.28 -6.40 9.68
N GLU A 87 11.38 -6.64 10.38
CA GLU A 87 11.94 -5.73 11.37
C GLU A 87 12.38 -4.43 10.73
N ARG A 88 13.01 -4.38 9.56
CA ARG A 88 13.27 -3.11 8.85
C ARG A 88 11.99 -2.37 8.44
N SER A 89 10.94 -3.10 8.14
CA SER A 89 9.60 -2.55 7.90
C SER A 89 8.95 -2.04 9.20
N SER A 90 9.26 -2.69 10.33
CA SER A 90 8.74 -2.42 11.68
C SER A 90 9.63 -1.47 12.51
N SER A 91 10.87 -1.24 12.09
CA SER A 91 11.91 -0.39 12.67
C SER A 91 12.16 0.86 11.82
N SER A 92 11.14 1.27 11.05
CA SER A 92 10.86 2.70 11.07
C SER A 92 10.55 3.04 12.53
N GLY A 93 11.53 3.62 13.24
CA GLY A 93 11.34 4.14 14.59
C GLY A 93 10.00 4.86 14.63
N GLY A 94 9.14 4.50 15.59
CA GLY A 94 7.70 4.78 15.60
C GLY A 94 7.34 5.92 14.68
N ARG A 95 6.96 5.59 13.43
CA ARG A 95 6.68 6.62 12.43
C ARG A 95 5.57 7.47 13.04
N GLU A 96 5.91 8.70 13.37
CA GLU A 96 4.99 9.61 14.04
C GLU A 96 3.70 9.61 13.23
N LYS A 97 2.57 9.33 13.90
CA LYS A 97 1.30 9.24 13.21
C LYS A 97 1.07 10.55 12.47
N LYS A 98 0.73 10.48 11.19
CA LYS A 98 0.44 11.68 10.43
C LYS A 98 -0.86 12.29 10.97
N VAL A 99 -0.77 13.50 11.50
CA VAL A 99 -1.93 14.26 11.92
C VAL A 99 -2.51 14.94 10.69
N LEU A 100 -3.82 14.76 10.45
CA LEU A 100 -4.57 15.47 9.43
C LEU A 100 -5.55 16.42 10.10
N HIS A 101 -5.60 17.65 9.59
CA HIS A 101 -6.55 18.66 10.06
C HIS A 101 -7.65 18.87 9.03
N LEU A 102 -8.90 19.03 9.50
CA LEU A 102 -9.98 19.45 8.60
C LEU A 102 -9.60 20.74 7.86
N HIS A 103 -9.98 20.81 6.59
CA HIS A 103 -9.64 21.87 5.63
C HIS A 103 -8.16 21.97 5.25
N GLU A 104 -7.31 21.03 5.68
CA GLU A 104 -5.96 20.88 5.14
C GLU A 104 -6.02 20.63 3.63
N LYS A 105 -5.06 21.20 2.90
CA LYS A 105 -4.98 21.14 1.44
C LYS A 105 -3.61 20.70 0.97
N ALA A 106 -3.60 19.84 -0.04
CA ALA A 106 -2.43 19.58 -0.87
C ALA A 106 -2.67 20.14 -2.27
N VAL A 107 -1.65 20.77 -2.84
CA VAL A 107 -1.70 21.35 -4.18
C VAL A 107 -0.50 20.88 -4.98
N ARG A 108 -0.77 20.33 -6.16
CA ARG A 108 0.25 19.89 -7.12
C ARG A 108 -0.02 20.49 -8.49
N ARG A 109 1.04 20.83 -9.23
CA ARG A 109 0.93 21.23 -10.64
C ARG A 109 1.60 20.21 -11.55
N ARG A 110 0.99 19.92 -12.70
CA ARG A 110 1.54 19.01 -13.71
C ARG A 110 1.24 19.54 -15.11
N LEU A 111 2.26 19.61 -15.96
CA LEU A 111 2.10 19.79 -17.40
C LEU A 111 1.61 18.48 -18.03
N VAL A 112 0.54 18.53 -18.82
CA VAL A 112 0.06 17.38 -19.57
C VAL A 112 0.80 17.30 -20.90
N THR A 113 1.51 16.20 -21.12
CA THR A 113 2.32 15.99 -22.32
C THR A 113 1.64 15.03 -23.30
N GLY A 114 2.12 14.96 -24.54
CA GLY A 114 1.64 13.96 -25.50
C GLY A 114 2.03 12.54 -25.08
N GLU A 115 3.20 12.38 -24.45
CA GLU A 115 3.66 11.10 -23.89
C GLU A 115 2.72 10.61 -22.79
N ASP A 116 2.20 11.50 -21.94
CA ASP A 116 1.20 11.14 -20.93
C ASP A 116 -0.06 10.56 -21.57
N VAL A 117 -0.58 11.20 -22.63
CA VAL A 117 -1.80 10.75 -23.32
C VAL A 117 -1.59 9.40 -23.98
N GLN A 118 -0.48 9.23 -24.70
CA GLN A 118 -0.14 7.97 -25.37
C GLN A 118 0.09 6.85 -24.35
N SER A 119 0.83 7.12 -23.28
CA SER A 119 1.11 6.14 -22.22
C SER A 119 -0.16 5.74 -21.48
N PHE A 120 -1.08 6.69 -21.25
CA PHE A 120 -2.35 6.39 -20.59
C PHE A 120 -3.27 5.54 -21.47
N ALA A 121 -3.35 5.85 -22.77
CA ALA A 121 -4.08 5.01 -23.73
C ALA A 121 -3.53 3.58 -23.76
N ALA A 122 -2.22 3.42 -23.87
CA ALA A 122 -1.57 2.11 -23.85
C ALA A 122 -1.76 1.35 -22.53
N LEU A 123 -1.69 2.06 -21.39
CA LEU A 123 -1.85 1.45 -20.06
C LEU A 123 -3.28 0.95 -19.82
N THR A 124 -4.28 1.72 -20.28
CA THR A 124 -5.69 1.43 -20.02
C THR A 124 -6.35 0.60 -21.12
N GLY A 125 -5.76 0.59 -22.32
CA GLY A 125 -6.38 0.07 -23.54
C GLY A 125 -7.44 1.01 -24.13
N ASP A 126 -7.61 2.22 -23.59
CA ASP A 126 -8.51 3.24 -24.16
C ASP A 126 -7.81 3.99 -25.31
N GLU A 127 -7.80 3.33 -26.46
CA GLU A 127 -7.25 3.85 -27.73
C GLU A 127 -8.31 4.59 -28.56
N SER A 128 -9.35 5.15 -27.92
CA SER A 128 -10.40 5.91 -28.61
C SER A 128 -9.79 7.01 -29.50
N LEU A 129 -10.21 7.04 -30.78
CA LEU A 129 -9.74 8.02 -31.76
C LEU A 129 -9.99 9.46 -31.32
N LEU A 130 -11.00 9.70 -30.48
CA LEU A 130 -11.28 11.02 -29.93
C LEU A 130 -10.06 11.62 -29.20
N HIS A 131 -9.26 10.78 -28.55
CA HIS A 131 -8.12 11.22 -27.74
C HIS A 131 -6.79 11.22 -28.52
N LEU A 132 -6.72 10.52 -29.65
CA LEU A 132 -5.46 10.21 -30.34
C LEU A 132 -5.39 10.74 -31.78
N ASP A 133 -6.53 11.00 -32.43
CA ASP A 133 -6.60 11.40 -33.84
C ASP A 133 -7.19 12.80 -34.00
N PHE A 134 -6.45 13.68 -34.69
CA PHE A 134 -6.82 15.08 -34.87
C PHE A 134 -8.06 15.25 -35.76
N GLU A 135 -8.13 14.55 -36.88
CA GLU A 135 -9.23 14.69 -37.84
C GLU A 135 -10.54 14.18 -37.23
N PHE A 136 -10.48 13.06 -36.53
CA PHE A 136 -11.63 12.49 -35.83
C PHE A 136 -12.11 13.41 -34.70
N ALA A 137 -11.19 13.98 -33.90
CA ALA A 137 -11.56 14.94 -32.86
C ALA A 137 -12.22 16.20 -33.42
N GLU A 138 -11.72 16.71 -34.55
CA GLU A 138 -12.33 17.85 -35.26
C GLU A 138 -13.73 17.52 -35.79
N MET A 139 -13.90 16.36 -36.43
CA MET A 139 -15.21 15.86 -36.84
C MET A 139 -16.19 15.71 -35.68
N ALA A 140 -15.70 15.34 -34.49
CA ALA A 140 -16.47 15.23 -33.26
C ALA A 140 -16.76 16.60 -32.58
N GLY A 141 -16.32 17.72 -33.17
CA GLY A 141 -16.59 19.07 -32.68
C GLY A 141 -15.57 19.62 -31.68
N PHE A 142 -14.42 18.96 -31.51
CA PHE A 142 -13.32 19.45 -30.67
C PHE A 142 -12.27 20.16 -31.53
N LYS A 143 -11.60 21.19 -30.98
CA LYS A 143 -10.55 21.92 -31.71
C LYS A 143 -9.28 21.10 -31.98
N ARG A 144 -9.07 20.05 -31.18
CA ARG A 144 -7.95 19.10 -31.18
C ARG A 144 -8.31 17.96 -30.21
N PRO A 145 -7.58 16.83 -30.19
CA PRO A 145 -7.90 15.72 -29.32
C PRO A 145 -7.90 16.12 -27.84
N PRO A 146 -9.02 16.01 -27.11
CA PRO A 146 -9.03 16.19 -25.67
C PRO A 146 -8.28 15.05 -24.98
N VAL A 147 -7.67 15.35 -23.83
CA VAL A 147 -7.06 14.35 -22.93
C VAL A 147 -8.16 13.50 -22.28
N HIS A 148 -7.89 12.21 -22.04
CA HIS A 148 -8.80 11.33 -21.31
C HIS A 148 -9.21 11.93 -19.97
N GLY A 149 -10.51 11.98 -19.68
CA GLY A 149 -10.99 12.47 -18.39
C GLY A 149 -10.39 11.68 -17.21
N MET A 150 -10.33 10.35 -17.35
CA MET A 150 -9.78 9.46 -16.33
C MET A 150 -8.28 9.67 -16.09
N PHE A 151 -7.52 10.17 -17.07
CA PHE A 151 -6.14 10.58 -16.84
C PHE A 151 -6.09 11.73 -15.83
N LEU A 152 -6.91 12.77 -16.00
CA LEU A 152 -6.98 13.90 -15.07
C LEU A 152 -7.42 13.45 -13.67
N ASP A 153 -8.38 12.55 -13.63
CA ASP A 153 -8.91 11.99 -12.39
C ASP A 153 -7.84 11.19 -11.62
N SER A 154 -7.00 10.45 -12.35
CA SER A 154 -5.85 9.73 -11.78
C SER A 154 -4.84 10.67 -11.11
N LEU A 155 -4.75 11.93 -11.54
CA LEU A 155 -3.88 12.93 -10.89
C LEU A 155 -4.39 13.32 -9.50
N VAL A 156 -5.71 13.36 -9.30
CA VAL A 156 -6.31 13.54 -7.96
C VAL A 156 -5.93 12.35 -7.09
N SER A 157 -6.05 11.14 -7.62
CA SER A 157 -5.64 9.91 -6.92
C SER A 157 -4.16 9.93 -6.52
N ALA A 158 -3.29 10.39 -7.42
CA ALA A 158 -1.86 10.52 -7.15
C ALA A 158 -1.58 11.48 -5.98
N VAL A 159 -2.21 12.66 -5.95
CA VAL A 159 -2.08 13.59 -4.81
C VAL A 159 -2.58 12.95 -3.53
N MET A 160 -3.70 12.23 -3.58
CA MET A 160 -4.23 11.61 -2.36
C MET A 160 -3.38 10.45 -1.82
N GLY A 161 -2.84 9.61 -2.71
CA GLY A 161 -2.00 8.48 -2.33
C GLY A 161 -0.57 8.86 -1.91
N THR A 162 -0.10 10.06 -2.26
CA THR A 162 1.30 10.47 -2.03
C THR A 162 1.45 11.68 -1.10
N GLU A 163 0.47 12.59 -1.05
CA GLU A 163 0.57 13.86 -0.34
C GLU A 163 -0.49 14.02 0.75
N LEU A 164 -1.79 14.00 0.42
CA LEU A 164 -2.89 14.20 1.38
C LEU A 164 -4.08 13.28 1.11
N PRO A 165 -4.32 12.25 1.94
CA PRO A 165 -3.60 11.92 3.17
C PRO A 165 -2.17 11.42 3.00
N GLY A 166 -1.85 10.84 1.85
CA GLY A 166 -0.55 10.25 1.57
C GLY A 166 -0.47 8.75 1.88
N SER A 167 0.75 8.23 1.93
CA SER A 167 0.98 6.78 1.95
C SER A 167 0.37 6.08 3.16
N GLY A 168 -0.25 4.92 2.92
CA GLY A 168 -0.88 4.10 3.97
C GLY A 168 -2.41 4.19 4.01
N THR A 169 -3.01 4.87 3.05
CA THR A 169 -4.46 4.90 2.85
C THR A 169 -4.95 3.90 1.82
N LEU A 170 -6.25 3.63 1.85
CA LEU A 170 -6.96 2.88 0.83
C LEU A 170 -8.05 3.77 0.21
N TYR A 171 -8.05 3.88 -1.11
CA TYR A 171 -9.04 4.63 -1.87
C TYR A 171 -10.34 3.83 -1.97
N MET A 172 -11.45 4.35 -1.44
CA MET A 172 -12.68 3.57 -1.27
C MET A 172 -13.74 3.93 -2.31
N GLU A 173 -14.12 5.20 -2.39
CA GLU A 173 -15.15 5.67 -3.31
C GLU A 173 -14.73 6.95 -4.00
N HIS A 174 -15.27 7.15 -5.20
CA HIS A 174 -14.92 8.28 -6.05
C HIS A 174 -16.11 8.69 -6.92
N THR A 175 -16.40 9.98 -6.95
CA THR A 175 -17.38 10.56 -7.87
C THR A 175 -16.78 11.81 -8.50
N THR A 176 -16.74 11.84 -9.84
CA THR A 176 -16.15 12.94 -10.61
C THR A 176 -17.12 13.57 -11.57
N ARG A 177 -16.97 14.88 -11.77
CA ARG A 177 -17.54 15.61 -12.91
C ARG A 177 -16.42 16.23 -13.73
N PHE A 178 -16.41 15.91 -15.02
CA PHE A 178 -15.57 16.55 -16.04
C PHE A 178 -16.28 17.79 -16.57
N ILE A 179 -15.71 18.97 -16.32
CA ILE A 179 -16.37 20.27 -16.55
C ILE A 179 -15.93 20.89 -17.87
N ARG A 180 -14.65 20.77 -18.22
CA ARG A 180 -14.06 21.29 -19.46
C ARG A 180 -13.05 20.30 -20.02
N PRO A 181 -12.89 20.23 -21.35
CA PRO A 181 -11.80 19.47 -21.94
C PRO A 181 -10.46 20.05 -21.53
N VAL A 182 -9.48 19.17 -21.34
CA VAL A 182 -8.07 19.51 -21.19
C VAL A 182 -7.36 19.01 -22.42
N TYR A 183 -6.29 19.69 -22.80
CA TYR A 183 -5.53 19.32 -23.98
C TYR A 183 -4.04 19.19 -23.66
N GLN A 184 -3.30 18.49 -24.53
CA GLN A 184 -1.84 18.46 -24.46
C GLN A 184 -1.26 19.88 -24.39
N GLY A 185 -0.27 20.08 -23.52
CA GLY A 185 0.36 21.36 -23.25
C GLY A 185 -0.32 22.19 -22.15
N ASP A 186 -1.52 21.81 -21.71
CA ASP A 186 -2.15 22.47 -20.56
C ASP A 186 -1.41 22.11 -19.27
N THR A 187 -1.28 23.10 -18.37
CA THR A 187 -0.78 22.87 -17.02
C THR A 187 -1.95 22.80 -16.06
N ILE A 188 -2.08 21.68 -15.37
CA ILE A 188 -3.17 21.41 -14.44
C ILE A 188 -2.68 21.60 -13.01
N GLU A 189 -3.37 22.45 -12.26
CA GLU A 189 -3.27 22.56 -10.81
C GLU A 189 -4.33 21.66 -10.17
N ILE A 190 -3.88 20.65 -9.44
CA ILE A 190 -4.69 19.69 -8.69
C ILE A 190 -4.67 20.11 -7.23
N THR A 191 -5.85 20.32 -6.65
CA THR A 191 -6.03 20.59 -5.22
C THR A 191 -6.87 19.48 -4.60
N VAL A 192 -6.42 18.93 -3.48
CA VAL A 192 -7.18 18.03 -2.62
C VAL A 192 -7.39 18.70 -1.27
N GLU A 193 -8.62 18.67 -0.76
CA GLU A 193 -9.00 19.22 0.55
C GLU A 193 -9.65 18.15 1.42
N PHE A 194 -9.21 18.03 2.68
CA PHE A 194 -9.82 17.15 3.67
C PHE A 194 -11.06 17.82 4.27
N LEU A 195 -12.25 17.23 4.11
CA LEU A 195 -13.52 17.89 4.47
C LEU A 195 -14.11 17.40 5.79
N SER A 196 -14.13 16.09 6.00
CA SER A 196 -14.73 15.46 7.18
C SER A 196 -14.20 14.03 7.32
N TYR A 197 -14.47 13.39 8.44
CA TYR A 197 -14.21 11.96 8.61
C TYR A 197 -15.26 11.29 9.48
N GLU A 198 -15.45 10.00 9.24
CA GLU A 198 -16.13 9.07 10.14
C GLU A 198 -15.06 8.31 10.92
N GLU A 199 -15.19 8.23 12.24
CA GLU A 199 -14.33 7.39 13.07
C GLU A 199 -14.94 6.00 13.25
N ARG A 200 -14.15 4.96 12.98
CA ARG A 200 -14.47 3.54 13.22
C ARG A 200 -13.47 2.95 14.22
N ASP A 201 -13.60 1.68 14.58
CA ASP A 201 -12.76 1.06 15.61
C ASP A 201 -11.26 1.23 15.33
N ASP A 202 -10.79 0.75 14.17
CA ASP A 202 -9.36 0.71 13.81
C ASP A 202 -8.94 1.74 12.74
N CYS A 203 -9.88 2.48 12.16
CA CYS A 203 -9.62 3.42 11.08
C CYS A 203 -10.52 4.66 11.12
N TYR A 204 -10.14 5.66 10.34
CA TYR A 204 -10.99 6.77 9.92
C TYR A 204 -11.39 6.56 8.46
N VAL A 205 -12.60 6.96 8.10
CA VAL A 205 -13.02 7.13 6.70
C VAL A 205 -13.12 8.61 6.42
N GLY A 206 -12.11 9.16 5.75
CA GLY A 206 -12.04 10.58 5.41
C GLY A 206 -12.75 10.90 4.10
N LEU A 207 -13.46 12.01 4.06
CA LEU A 207 -14.05 12.60 2.86
C LEU A 207 -13.16 13.73 2.36
N PHE A 208 -12.86 13.71 1.07
CA PHE A 208 -12.00 14.67 0.39
C PHE A 208 -12.69 15.26 -0.83
N ARG A 209 -12.31 16.50 -1.16
CA ARG A 209 -12.69 17.15 -2.41
C ARG A 209 -11.47 17.36 -3.28
N GLY A 210 -11.50 16.81 -4.49
CA GLY A 210 -10.55 17.13 -5.55
C GLY A 210 -11.07 18.26 -6.43
N THR A 211 -10.19 19.16 -6.84
CA THR A 211 -10.48 20.20 -7.84
C THR A 211 -9.26 20.37 -8.73
N CYS A 212 -9.48 20.33 -10.05
CA CYS A 212 -8.43 20.64 -11.02
C CYS A 212 -8.75 21.94 -11.76
N LYS A 213 -7.73 22.78 -11.95
CA LYS A 213 -7.80 24.00 -12.77
C LYS A 213 -6.71 24.00 -13.84
N ASN A 214 -6.99 24.60 -14.99
CA ASN A 214 -5.98 24.84 -16.02
C ASN A 214 -5.15 26.10 -15.73
N GLN A 215 -4.21 26.42 -16.61
CA GLN A 215 -3.34 27.59 -16.52
C GLN A 215 -4.07 28.94 -16.53
N TYR A 216 -5.33 28.97 -16.98
CA TYR A 216 -6.18 30.17 -16.99
C TYR A 216 -7.02 30.30 -15.71
N GLY A 217 -6.86 29.39 -14.75
CA GLY A 217 -7.64 29.35 -13.51
C GLY A 217 -9.04 28.76 -13.68
N GLU A 218 -9.37 28.23 -14.86
CA GLU A 218 -10.68 27.64 -15.14
C GLU A 218 -10.76 26.23 -14.57
N ARG A 219 -11.89 25.91 -13.94
CA ARG A 219 -12.11 24.57 -13.39
C ARG A 219 -12.38 23.56 -14.52
N VAL A 220 -11.62 22.47 -14.53
CA VAL A 220 -11.73 21.40 -15.53
C VAL A 220 -12.31 20.11 -14.94
N LEU A 221 -12.09 19.88 -13.64
CA LEU A 221 -12.55 18.68 -12.93
C LEU A 221 -12.91 19.03 -11.49
N THR A 222 -13.94 18.38 -10.97
CA THR A 222 -14.22 18.33 -9.54
C THR A 222 -14.54 16.90 -9.14
N SER A 223 -14.08 16.47 -7.98
CA SER A 223 -14.34 15.14 -7.45
C SER A 223 -14.67 15.17 -5.96
N SER A 224 -15.43 14.17 -5.53
CA SER A 224 -15.67 13.81 -4.14
C SER A 224 -15.14 12.40 -3.93
N CYS A 225 -14.28 12.21 -2.93
CA CYS A 225 -13.50 10.98 -2.77
C CYS A 225 -13.50 10.55 -1.31
N SER A 226 -13.57 9.26 -1.04
CA SER A 226 -13.41 8.72 0.31
C SER A 226 -12.16 7.84 0.42
N GLN A 227 -11.43 7.99 1.53
CA GLN A 227 -10.26 7.16 1.83
C GLN A 227 -10.31 6.61 3.25
N MET A 228 -9.92 5.34 3.39
CA MET A 228 -9.68 4.73 4.68
C MET A 228 -8.25 5.05 5.15
N MET A 229 -8.14 5.48 6.41
CA MET A 229 -6.89 5.87 7.08
C MET A 229 -6.77 5.08 8.40
N MET A 230 -5.79 4.19 8.51
CA MET A 230 -5.62 3.36 9.72
C MET A 230 -5.18 4.20 10.92
N LYS A 231 -5.82 4.06 12.09
CA LYS A 231 -5.48 4.81 13.32
C LYS A 231 -4.04 4.58 13.82
N ARG A 232 -3.43 3.47 13.41
CA ARG A 232 -2.01 3.18 13.70
C ARG A 232 -1.03 4.05 12.89
N LEU A 233 -1.49 4.63 11.78
CA LEU A 233 -0.69 5.46 10.87
C LEU A 233 -1.11 6.94 10.91
N PHE A 234 -2.37 7.22 11.24
CA PHE A 234 -2.96 8.56 11.15
C PHE A 234 -3.67 8.97 12.44
N ILE A 235 -3.76 10.28 12.64
CA ILE A 235 -4.65 10.94 13.61
C ILE A 235 -5.47 11.94 12.80
N ALA A 236 -6.80 11.82 12.81
CA ALA A 236 -7.67 12.85 12.24
C ALA A 236 -8.11 13.80 13.36
N ALA A 237 -7.85 15.09 13.19
CA ALA A 237 -8.20 16.13 14.15
C ALA A 237 -9.22 17.11 13.54
N GLY A 238 -10.36 17.27 14.19
CA GLY A 238 -11.28 18.39 13.95
C GLY A 238 -10.71 19.70 14.53
N PRO A 239 -11.22 20.88 14.12
CA PRO A 239 -10.94 22.11 14.83
C PRO A 239 -11.44 21.97 16.28
N VAL A 240 -10.63 22.47 17.22
CA VAL A 240 -11.03 22.72 18.61
C VAL A 240 -12.13 23.77 18.63
#